data_AF-A0A6I5HWV2-F1
#
_entry.id   AF-A0A6I5HWV2-F1
#
_cell.length_a   1.000
_cell.length_b   1.000
_cell.length_c   1.000
_cell.angle_alpha   90.00
_cell.angle_beta   90.00
_cell.angle_gamma   90.00
#
_symmetry.space_group_name_H-M   'P 1'
#
loop_
_entity.id
_entity.type
_entity.pdbx_description
1 polymer ?
#
loop_
_entity_poly.entity_id
_entity_poly.type
_entity_poly.pdbx_seq_one_letter_code
_entity_poly.pdbx_strand_id
1 'polypeptide(L)'
;MTRFLDLVRPAAGTVLMSEWLTGTAERSRAAADAVMDEWAAAETPSGRLAQHVFLSTDGTGLLFYAQWTSDKDHLAWARANRTRAVSHIDTLVPGIDRPGLARSRLTHSVVHDSEQPAGVFVVSTMAVDEVEVTVAPVPGLLAAHVHMTSDGAQAMVVAEWTNAASHASATTGGVGFKRYTLYRAFDDDRR
;
A
#
# COMPACT_ATOMS: atom_id res chain seq x y z
N MET A 1 2.69 -1.98 17.43
CA MET A 1 2.93 -1.73 15.99
C MET A 1 1.93 -2.58 15.22
N THR A 2 1.27 -2.00 14.22
CA THR A 2 0.16 -2.64 13.49
C THR A 2 0.69 -3.73 12.56
N ARG A 3 0.08 -4.92 12.56
CA ARG A 3 0.35 -5.95 11.55
C ARG A 3 -0.36 -5.60 10.26
N PHE A 4 0.15 -6.06 9.12
CA PHE A 4 -0.53 -5.82 7.86
C PHE A 4 -1.91 -6.48 7.83
N LEU A 5 -2.07 -7.66 8.43
CA LEU A 5 -3.38 -8.32 8.50
C LEU A 5 -4.42 -7.54 9.30
N ASP A 6 -4.02 -6.69 10.24
CA ASP A 6 -4.94 -5.79 10.95
C ASP A 6 -5.49 -4.69 10.04
N LEU A 7 -4.77 -4.39 8.95
CA LEU A 7 -5.15 -3.42 7.93
C LEU A 7 -6.07 -4.05 6.88
N VAL A 8 -6.08 -5.37 6.73
CA VAL A 8 -6.84 -6.04 5.67
C VAL A 8 -8.31 -6.19 6.05
N ARG A 9 -9.21 -5.93 5.10
CA ARG A 9 -10.65 -6.12 5.25
C ARG A 9 -11.09 -7.37 4.49
N PRO A 10 -11.68 -8.39 5.17
CA PRO A 10 -12.12 -9.62 4.51
C PRO A 10 -13.14 -9.40 3.38
N ALA A 11 -13.92 -8.32 3.46
CA ALA A 11 -14.90 -7.94 2.44
C ALA A 11 -14.28 -7.28 1.19
N ALA A 12 -12.96 -7.06 1.16
CA ALA A 12 -12.29 -6.41 0.04
C ALA A 12 -12.32 -7.30 -1.22
N GLY A 13 -13.07 -6.88 -2.24
CA GLY A 13 -13.07 -7.49 -3.56
C GLY A 13 -11.98 -6.94 -4.49
N THR A 14 -11.37 -5.80 -4.14
CA THR A 14 -10.20 -5.25 -4.81
C THR A 14 -9.33 -4.42 -3.86
N VAL A 15 -8.03 -4.46 -4.10
CA VAL A 15 -6.99 -3.70 -3.42
C VAL A 15 -6.31 -2.80 -4.43
N LEU A 16 -6.14 -1.54 -4.04
CA LEU A 16 -5.55 -0.47 -4.82
C LEU A 16 -4.21 -0.10 -4.20
N MET A 17 -3.14 -0.18 -4.99
CA MET A 17 -1.81 0.28 -4.58
C MET A 17 -1.32 1.35 -5.56
N SER A 18 -1.02 2.54 -5.05
CA SER A 18 -0.55 3.66 -5.88
C SER A 18 0.60 4.38 -5.20
N GLU A 19 1.77 4.33 -5.83
CA GLU A 19 2.96 5.08 -5.39
C GLU A 19 2.89 6.52 -5.90
N TRP A 20 3.16 7.47 -5.02
CA TRP A 20 3.24 8.89 -5.35
C TRP A 20 4.63 9.39 -5.00
N LEU A 21 5.36 9.83 -6.03
CA LEU A 21 6.71 10.35 -5.92
C LEU A 21 6.62 11.87 -5.69
N THR A 22 7.09 12.31 -4.53
CA THR A 22 6.99 13.71 -4.12
C THR A 22 8.37 14.38 -4.01
N GLY A 23 9.45 13.59 -4.04
CA GLY A 23 10.84 14.05 -4.08
C GLY A 23 11.45 14.37 -2.72
N THR A 24 10.66 14.73 -1.71
CA THR A 24 11.17 14.99 -0.34
C THR A 24 10.23 14.50 0.74
N ALA A 25 10.77 14.31 1.96
CA ALA A 25 10.00 13.80 3.09
C ALA A 25 8.93 14.79 3.54
N GLU A 26 9.21 16.09 3.49
CA GLU A 26 8.27 17.16 3.82
C GLU A 26 7.09 17.15 2.85
N ARG A 27 7.37 17.03 1.54
CA ARG A 27 6.34 16.95 0.51
C ARG A 27 5.53 15.66 0.61
N SER A 28 6.17 14.55 0.96
CA SER A 28 5.48 13.27 1.20
C SER A 28 4.50 13.37 2.36
N ARG A 29 4.90 14.00 3.48
CA ARG A 29 4.01 14.23 4.63
C ARG A 29 2.88 15.18 4.27
N ALA A 30 3.18 16.31 3.62
CA ALA A 30 2.16 17.26 3.19
C ALA A 30 1.11 16.63 2.26
N ALA A 31 1.54 15.79 1.31
CA ALA A 31 0.63 15.07 0.43
C ALA A 31 -0.19 14.01 1.19
N ALA A 32 0.43 13.28 2.12
CA ALA A 32 -0.27 12.32 2.96
C ALA A 32 -1.35 12.99 3.82
N ASP A 33 -1.02 14.07 4.51
CA ASP A 33 -1.96 14.85 5.33
C ASP A 33 -3.11 15.40 4.49
N ALA A 34 -2.81 16.05 3.36
CA ALA A 34 -3.83 16.61 2.48
C ALA A 34 -4.81 15.55 1.95
N VAL A 35 -4.32 14.35 1.63
CA VAL A 35 -5.19 13.25 1.20
C VAL A 35 -6.09 12.81 2.35
N MET A 36 -5.53 12.66 3.54
CA MET A 36 -6.30 12.22 4.71
C MET A 36 -7.37 13.24 5.10
N ASP A 37 -7.05 14.53 5.03
CA ASP A 37 -7.99 15.60 5.33
C ASP A 37 -9.13 15.65 4.30
N GLU A 38 -8.82 15.49 3.01
CA GLU A 38 -9.86 15.41 1.98
C GLU A 38 -10.79 14.21 2.20
N TRP A 39 -10.24 13.05 2.55
CA TRP A 39 -11.08 11.89 2.82
C TRP A 39 -11.88 11.95 4.10
N ALA A 40 -11.37 12.63 5.13
CA ALA A 40 -12.11 12.87 6.36
C ALA A 40 -13.24 13.88 6.17
N ALA A 41 -13.08 14.83 5.25
CA ALA A 41 -14.10 15.84 4.92
C ALA A 41 -15.12 15.35 3.88
N ALA A 42 -14.76 14.39 3.04
CA ALA A 42 -15.63 13.84 2.01
C ALA A 42 -16.71 12.91 2.57
N GLU A 43 -17.83 12.82 1.85
CA GLU A 43 -18.81 11.76 2.10
C GLU A 43 -18.17 10.39 1.82
N THR A 44 -18.30 9.46 2.78
CA THR A 44 -17.76 8.11 2.66
C THR A 44 -18.29 7.42 1.40
N PRO A 45 -17.41 7.00 0.47
CA PRO A 45 -17.85 6.24 -0.70
C PRO A 45 -18.48 4.93 -0.28
N SER A 46 -19.66 4.60 -0.82
CA SER A 46 -20.45 3.41 -0.44
C SER A 46 -19.76 2.05 -0.62
N GLY A 47 -18.64 2.01 -1.36
CA GLY A 47 -17.87 0.79 -1.61
C GLY A 47 -16.42 0.82 -1.11
N ARG A 48 -15.97 1.90 -0.46
CA ARG A 48 -14.63 1.93 0.15
C ARG A 48 -14.72 1.32 1.55
N LEU A 49 -13.75 0.46 1.88
CA LEU A 49 -13.71 -0.28 3.14
C LEU A 49 -12.64 0.27 4.07
N ALA A 50 -11.47 0.56 3.49
CA ALA A 50 -10.33 1.06 4.23
C ALA A 50 -9.36 1.79 3.30
N GLN A 51 -8.58 2.69 3.89
CA GLN A 51 -7.51 3.40 3.22
C GLN A 51 -6.36 3.65 4.18
N HIS A 52 -5.15 3.34 3.74
CA HIS A 52 -3.92 3.51 4.50
C HIS A 52 -2.89 4.24 3.67
N VAL A 53 -2.11 5.07 4.35
CA VAL A 53 -0.99 5.81 3.77
C VAL A 53 0.27 5.35 4.44
N PHE A 54 1.27 5.02 3.63
CA PHE A 54 2.60 4.69 4.09
C PHE A 54 3.59 5.70 3.53
N LEU A 55 4.58 6.08 4.33
CA LEU A 55 5.67 6.94 3.86
C LEU A 55 6.88 6.08 3.52
N SER A 56 7.52 6.38 2.39
CA SER A 56 8.76 5.70 2.03
C SER A 56 9.86 6.03 3.03
N THR A 57 10.65 5.04 3.43
CA THR A 57 11.76 5.25 4.38
C THR A 57 12.91 6.06 3.78
N ASP A 58 12.98 6.14 2.45
CA ASP A 58 13.94 7.01 1.74
C ASP A 58 13.44 8.47 1.62
N GLY A 59 12.22 8.76 2.09
CA GLY A 59 11.61 10.09 2.06
C GLY A 59 11.18 10.56 0.66
N THR A 60 11.30 9.75 -0.38
CA THR A 60 11.07 10.21 -1.77
C THR A 60 9.60 10.18 -2.20
N GLY A 61 8.74 9.57 -1.39
CA GLY A 61 7.34 9.40 -1.73
C GLY A 61 6.53 8.68 -0.66
N LEU A 62 5.34 8.25 -1.08
CA LEU A 62 4.36 7.57 -0.26
C LEU A 62 3.63 6.50 -1.07
N LEU A 63 3.04 5.53 -0.37
CA LEU A 63 2.17 4.51 -0.93
C LEU A 63 0.75 4.71 -0.39
N PHE A 64 -0.20 4.81 -1.31
CA PHE A 64 -1.63 4.64 -1.04
C PHE A 64 -2.00 3.18 -1.16
N TYR A 65 -2.58 2.63 -0.09
CA TYR A 65 -3.21 1.33 -0.06
C TYR A 65 -4.70 1.51 0.25
N ALA A 66 -5.59 1.14 -0.66
CA ALA A 66 -7.03 1.27 -0.44
C ALA A 66 -7.77 -0.02 -0.77
N GLN A 67 -8.82 -0.31 -0.01
CA GLN A 67 -9.62 -1.52 -0.14
C GLN A 67 -11.05 -1.14 -0.49
N TRP A 68 -11.59 -1.82 -1.50
CA TRP A 68 -12.94 -1.59 -1.99
C TRP A 68 -13.70 -2.90 -2.13
N THR A 69 -15.02 -2.84 -2.03
CA THR A 69 -15.93 -3.96 -2.25
C THR A 69 -15.78 -4.56 -3.65
N SER A 70 -15.52 -3.74 -4.67
CA SER A 70 -15.26 -4.20 -6.03
C SER A 70 -14.52 -3.18 -6.90
N ASP A 71 -13.96 -3.63 -8.03
CA ASP A 71 -13.40 -2.74 -9.05
C ASP A 71 -14.46 -1.80 -9.62
N LYS A 72 -15.69 -2.30 -9.80
CA LYS A 72 -16.81 -1.52 -10.34
C LYS A 72 -17.13 -0.34 -9.43
N ASP A 73 -17.19 -0.56 -8.11
CA ASP A 73 -17.53 0.47 -7.13
C ASP A 73 -16.45 1.56 -7.10
N HIS A 74 -15.17 1.15 -7.08
CA HIS A 74 -14.07 2.11 -7.16
C HIS A 74 -14.09 2.89 -8.49
N LEU A 75 -14.31 2.22 -9.63
CA LEU A 75 -14.35 2.90 -10.93
C LEU A 75 -15.52 3.87 -11.05
N ALA A 76 -16.70 3.52 -10.52
CA ALA A 76 -17.85 4.41 -10.47
C ALA A 76 -17.55 5.66 -9.63
N TRP A 77 -16.98 5.47 -8.45
CA TRP A 77 -16.53 6.59 -7.61
C TRP A 77 -15.47 7.45 -8.30
N ALA A 78 -14.46 6.81 -8.91
CA ALA A 78 -13.34 7.52 -9.51
C ALA A 78 -13.78 8.39 -10.70
N ARG A 79 -14.70 7.89 -11.54
CA ARG A 79 -15.28 8.66 -12.66
C ARG A 79 -15.98 9.93 -12.20
N ALA A 80 -16.67 9.88 -11.07
CA ALA A 80 -17.43 11.01 -10.56
C ALA A 80 -16.59 11.98 -9.71
N ASN A 81 -15.60 11.47 -8.96
CA ASN A 81 -15.00 12.22 -7.86
C ASN A 81 -13.48 12.39 -7.96
N ARG A 82 -12.77 11.57 -8.73
CA ARG A 82 -11.30 11.48 -8.61
C ARG A 82 -10.60 12.80 -8.89
N THR A 83 -10.99 13.53 -9.93
CA THR A 83 -10.39 14.82 -10.28
C THR A 83 -10.51 15.81 -9.13
N ARG A 84 -11.71 15.92 -8.54
CA ARG A 84 -11.93 16.78 -7.37
C ARG A 84 -11.10 16.32 -6.19
N ALA A 85 -11.14 15.01 -5.88
CA ALA A 85 -10.45 14.40 -4.76
C ALA A 85 -8.94 14.60 -4.78
N VAL A 86 -8.31 14.75 -5.96
CA VAL A 86 -6.85 14.99 -6.07
C VAL A 86 -6.47 16.45 -6.28
N SER A 87 -7.39 17.29 -6.76
CA SER A 87 -7.07 18.68 -7.14
C SER A 87 -6.52 19.55 -6.00
N HIS A 88 -7.05 19.37 -4.78
CA HIS A 88 -6.57 20.13 -3.62
C HIS A 88 -5.12 19.75 -3.28
N ILE A 89 -4.83 18.45 -3.29
CA ILE A 89 -3.49 17.91 -3.04
C ILE A 89 -2.52 18.40 -4.11
N ASP A 90 -2.90 18.36 -5.39
CA ASP A 90 -2.05 18.84 -6.49
C ASP A 90 -1.75 20.35 -6.39
N THR A 91 -2.66 21.11 -5.80
CA THR A 91 -2.44 22.54 -5.52
C THR A 91 -1.46 22.73 -4.36
N LEU A 92 -1.59 21.96 -3.28
CA LEU A 92 -0.71 22.04 -2.11
C LEU A 92 0.69 21.49 -2.37
N VAL A 93 0.78 20.43 -3.16
CA VAL A 93 2.02 19.73 -3.48
C VAL A 93 2.12 19.58 -5.00
N PRO A 94 2.54 20.64 -5.72
CA PRO A 94 2.59 20.63 -7.17
C PRO A 94 3.68 19.68 -7.68
N GLY A 95 3.41 18.99 -8.79
CA GLY A 95 4.38 18.12 -9.46
C GLY A 95 4.59 16.76 -8.81
N ILE A 96 3.58 16.20 -8.14
CA ILE A 96 3.60 14.79 -7.72
C ILE A 96 3.56 13.91 -8.97
N ASP A 97 4.56 13.05 -9.14
CA ASP A 97 4.53 11.99 -10.13
C ASP A 97 3.77 10.78 -9.59
N ARG A 98 2.87 10.22 -10.40
CA ARG A 98 1.99 9.10 -10.06
C ARG A 98 2.12 8.04 -11.16
N PRO A 99 3.13 7.16 -11.08
CA PRO A 99 3.44 6.20 -12.14
C PRO A 99 2.27 5.28 -12.51
N GLY A 100 1.34 5.06 -11.57
CA GLY A 100 0.11 4.35 -11.86
C GLY A 100 -0.68 3.96 -10.63
N LEU A 101 -1.74 3.19 -10.89
CA LEU A 101 -2.56 2.55 -9.89
C LEU A 101 -2.65 1.06 -10.23
N ALA A 102 -2.09 0.23 -9.36
CA ALA A 102 -2.22 -1.22 -9.47
C ALA A 102 -3.52 -1.68 -8.79
N ARG A 103 -4.23 -2.60 -9.45
CA ARG A 103 -5.40 -3.30 -8.92
C ARG A 103 -5.06 -4.74 -8.69
N SER A 104 -5.35 -5.21 -7.50
CA SER A 104 -4.98 -6.56 -7.08
C SER A 104 -5.99 -7.13 -6.10
N ARG A 105 -5.81 -8.40 -5.73
CA ARG A 105 -6.53 -9.05 -4.64
C ARG A 105 -5.53 -9.75 -3.75
N LEU A 106 -5.71 -9.65 -2.44
CA LEU A 106 -4.97 -10.49 -1.50
C LEU A 106 -5.39 -11.95 -1.74
N THR A 107 -4.43 -12.80 -2.11
CA THR A 107 -4.67 -14.22 -2.41
C THR A 107 -4.37 -15.09 -1.21
N HIS A 108 -3.23 -14.86 -0.58
CA HIS A 108 -2.80 -15.56 0.62
C HIS A 108 -1.77 -14.74 1.40
N SER A 109 -1.47 -15.19 2.61
CA SER A 109 -0.43 -14.64 3.45
C SER A 109 0.37 -15.76 4.08
N VAL A 110 1.68 -15.57 4.18
CA VAL A 110 2.61 -16.45 4.87
C VAL A 110 3.11 -15.71 6.10
N VAL A 111 2.91 -16.27 7.29
CA VAL A 111 3.35 -15.67 8.55
C VAL A 111 4.41 -16.57 9.16
N HIS A 112 5.61 -16.03 9.34
CA HIS A 112 6.76 -16.74 9.92
C HIS A 112 6.92 -16.42 11.42
N ASP A 113 6.59 -15.20 11.83
CA ASP A 113 6.61 -14.75 13.22
C ASP A 113 5.46 -13.76 13.49
N SER A 114 4.50 -14.19 14.31
CA SER A 114 3.32 -13.41 14.74
C SER A 114 3.55 -12.57 16.00
N GLU A 115 4.65 -12.78 16.72
CA GLU A 115 4.91 -12.10 17.99
C GLU A 115 5.70 -10.80 17.81
N GLN A 116 6.69 -10.79 16.91
CA GLN A 116 7.57 -9.64 16.73
C GLN A 116 6.95 -8.54 15.84
N PRO A 117 6.84 -7.28 16.29
CA PRO A 117 6.26 -6.21 15.48
C PRO A 117 7.08 -5.88 14.22
N ALA A 118 6.40 -5.57 13.12
CA ALA A 118 7.01 -5.12 11.87
C ALA A 118 7.66 -3.74 12.01
N GLY A 119 8.98 -3.67 11.81
CA GLY A 119 9.74 -2.42 11.77
C GLY A 119 9.68 -1.70 10.42
N VAL A 120 9.46 -2.44 9.33
CA VAL A 120 9.32 -1.87 7.99
C VAL A 120 8.44 -2.78 7.12
N PHE A 121 7.64 -2.17 6.26
CA PHE A 121 6.92 -2.87 5.19
C PHE A 121 7.71 -2.74 3.90
N VAL A 122 7.84 -3.81 3.15
CA VAL A 122 8.49 -3.82 1.85
C VAL A 122 7.48 -4.17 0.80
N VAL A 123 7.34 -3.33 -0.22
CA VAL A 123 6.45 -3.60 -1.35
C VAL A 123 7.30 -3.82 -2.59
N SER A 124 7.10 -4.98 -3.20
CA SER A 124 7.78 -5.41 -4.42
C SER A 124 6.75 -5.83 -5.44
N THR A 125 6.99 -5.52 -6.72
CA THR A 125 6.20 -6.05 -7.84
C THR A 125 7.06 -7.02 -8.62
N MET A 126 6.53 -8.20 -8.94
CA MET A 126 7.28 -9.31 -9.53
C MET A 126 6.41 -10.19 -10.41
N ALA A 127 7.07 -11.06 -11.18
CA ALA A 127 6.40 -12.17 -11.85
C ALA A 127 5.92 -13.21 -10.82
N VAL A 128 4.88 -13.96 -11.16
CA VAL A 128 4.23 -14.89 -10.21
C VAL A 128 5.14 -16.03 -9.77
N ASP A 129 6.04 -16.48 -10.63
CA ASP A 129 7.03 -17.53 -10.35
C ASP A 129 8.13 -17.08 -9.37
N GLU A 130 8.35 -15.78 -9.21
CA GLU A 130 9.31 -15.22 -8.22
C GLU A 130 8.72 -15.13 -6.80
N VAL A 131 7.40 -15.31 -6.64
CA VAL A 131 6.72 -15.17 -5.35
C VAL A 131 7.22 -16.19 -4.34
N GLU A 132 7.37 -17.45 -4.74
CA GLU A 132 7.77 -18.54 -3.84
C GLU A 132 9.13 -18.25 -3.18
N VAL A 133 10.09 -17.75 -3.97
CA VAL A 133 11.41 -17.35 -3.49
C VAL A 133 11.31 -16.14 -2.55
N THR A 134 10.45 -15.18 -2.88
CA THR A 134 10.30 -13.94 -2.09
C THR A 134 9.67 -14.18 -0.72
N VAL A 135 8.73 -15.13 -0.61
CA VAL A 135 8.01 -15.41 0.65
C VAL A 135 8.71 -16.47 1.51
N ALA A 136 9.76 -17.10 1.00
CA ALA A 136 10.52 -18.11 1.73
C ALA A 136 11.12 -17.53 3.03
N PRO A 137 11.12 -18.31 4.13
CA PRO A 137 11.58 -17.84 5.43
C PRO A 137 13.08 -17.50 5.39
N VAL A 138 13.41 -16.27 5.77
CA VAL A 138 14.78 -15.77 5.92
C VAL A 138 14.88 -14.93 7.21
N PRO A 139 16.07 -14.83 7.82
CA PRO A 139 16.24 -14.07 9.06
C PRO A 139 15.71 -12.63 8.96
N GLY A 140 14.71 -12.32 9.78
CA GLY A 140 14.09 -10.99 9.85
C GLY A 140 12.86 -10.77 8.97
N LEU A 141 12.50 -11.72 8.10
CA LEU A 141 11.19 -11.72 7.42
C LEU A 141 10.12 -12.26 8.38
N LEU A 142 9.13 -11.44 8.70
CA LEU A 142 8.08 -11.76 9.69
C LEU A 142 6.82 -12.32 9.04
N ALA A 143 6.41 -11.72 7.92
CA ALA A 143 5.27 -12.15 7.14
C ALA A 143 5.37 -11.63 5.70
N ALA A 144 4.64 -12.26 4.77
CA ALA A 144 4.48 -11.79 3.41
C ALA A 144 3.03 -11.96 2.94
N HIS A 145 2.48 -10.91 2.34
CA HIS A 145 1.10 -10.83 1.88
C HIS A 145 1.08 -10.70 0.36
N VAL A 146 0.55 -11.71 -0.31
CA VAL A 146 0.64 -11.84 -1.76
C VAL A 146 -0.64 -11.32 -2.41
N HIS A 147 -0.50 -10.20 -3.11
CA HIS A 147 -1.56 -9.61 -3.90
C HIS A 147 -1.36 -9.94 -5.38
N MET A 148 -2.33 -10.57 -6.04
CA MET A 148 -2.27 -10.82 -7.48
C MET A 148 -3.05 -9.77 -8.25
N THR A 149 -2.53 -9.33 -9.39
CA THR A 149 -3.29 -8.55 -10.37
C THR A 149 -4.46 -9.35 -10.93
N SER A 150 -5.50 -8.68 -11.41
CA SER A 150 -6.73 -9.34 -11.88
C SER A 150 -6.53 -10.20 -13.13
N ASP A 151 -5.51 -9.90 -13.94
CA ASP A 151 -5.08 -10.71 -15.08
C ASP A 151 -4.17 -11.88 -14.68
N GLY A 152 -3.76 -11.96 -13.41
CA GLY A 152 -2.86 -12.99 -12.88
C GLY A 152 -1.43 -12.91 -13.41
N ALA A 153 -1.06 -11.83 -14.10
CA ALA A 153 0.26 -11.70 -14.73
C ALA A 153 1.36 -11.26 -13.74
N GLN A 154 0.99 -10.52 -12.69
CA GLN A 154 1.95 -9.96 -11.73
C GLN A 154 1.47 -10.16 -10.29
N ALA A 155 2.45 -10.24 -9.40
CA ALA A 155 2.23 -10.24 -7.97
C ALA A 155 2.84 -8.97 -7.36
N MET A 156 2.12 -8.39 -6.42
CA MET A 156 2.63 -7.39 -5.49
C MET A 156 2.74 -8.07 -4.13
N VAL A 157 3.95 -8.11 -3.58
CA VAL A 157 4.19 -8.69 -2.26
C VAL A 157 4.40 -7.57 -1.27
N VAL A 158 3.55 -7.51 -0.24
CA VAL A 158 3.77 -6.67 0.94
C VAL A 158 4.39 -7.53 2.02
N ALA A 159 5.67 -7.33 2.31
CA ALA A 159 6.40 -8.11 3.30
C ALA A 159 6.66 -7.30 4.58
N GLU A 160 6.40 -7.90 5.74
CA GLU A 160 6.74 -7.38 7.05
C GLU A 160 8.14 -7.81 7.43
N TRP A 161 9.01 -6.84 7.76
CA TRP A 161 10.38 -7.10 8.20
C TRP A 161 10.64 -6.49 9.57
N THR A 162 11.52 -7.13 10.34
CA THR A 162 11.96 -6.63 11.65
C THR A 162 12.58 -5.24 11.57
N ASN A 163 13.35 -4.97 10.51
CA ASN A 163 13.95 -3.67 10.21
C ASN A 163 14.53 -3.65 8.78
N ALA A 164 14.92 -2.46 8.31
CA ALA A 164 15.47 -2.27 6.97
C ALA A 164 16.85 -2.95 6.76
N ALA A 165 17.66 -3.11 7.82
CA ALA A 165 18.97 -3.73 7.72
C ALA A 165 18.87 -5.25 7.50
N SER A 166 17.93 -5.91 8.19
CA SER A 166 17.62 -7.33 7.98
C SER A 166 17.15 -7.59 6.55
N HIS A 167 16.24 -6.76 6.02
CA HIS A 167 15.84 -6.85 4.61
C HIS A 167 17.03 -6.65 3.66
N ALA A 168 17.86 -5.62 3.90
CA ALA A 168 19.00 -5.32 3.03
C ALA A 168 20.01 -6.48 2.97
N SER A 169 20.28 -7.15 4.10
CA SER A 169 21.17 -8.32 4.16
C SER A 169 20.61 -9.56 3.43
N ALA A 170 19.29 -9.71 3.39
CA ALA A 170 18.64 -10.83 2.70
C ALA A 170 18.47 -10.60 1.19
N THR A 171 18.45 -9.34 0.76
CA THR A 171 18.27 -8.98 -0.65
C THR A 171 19.56 -9.25 -1.43
N THR A 172 19.52 -10.19 -2.37
CA THR A 172 20.67 -10.61 -3.18
C THR A 172 20.47 -10.42 -4.69
N GLY A 173 19.35 -9.82 -5.15
CA GLY A 173 18.95 -9.73 -6.57
C GLY A 173 18.25 -8.43 -7.01
N GLY A 174 17.68 -8.43 -8.23
CA GLY A 174 17.24 -7.26 -9.01
C GLY A 174 15.73 -6.94 -9.03
N VAL A 175 14.92 -7.54 -8.15
CA VAL A 175 13.50 -7.16 -8.03
C VAL A 175 13.41 -5.76 -7.42
N GLY A 176 12.75 -4.85 -8.12
CA GLY A 176 12.50 -3.50 -7.62
C GLY A 176 11.58 -3.53 -6.39
N PHE A 177 12.00 -2.86 -5.32
CA PHE A 177 11.21 -2.74 -4.10
C PHE A 177 11.25 -1.31 -3.56
N LYS A 178 10.25 -0.99 -2.73
CA LYS A 178 10.23 0.20 -1.89
C LYS A 178 9.94 -0.18 -0.44
N ARG A 179 10.53 0.57 0.48
CA ARG A 179 10.40 0.34 1.93
C ARG A 179 9.58 1.44 2.54
N TYR A 180 8.68 1.07 3.44
CA TYR A 180 7.64 1.94 3.94
C TYR A 180 7.42 1.77 5.44
N THR A 181 6.96 2.84 6.09
CA THR A 181 6.35 2.78 7.42
C THR A 181 4.90 3.25 7.34
N LEU A 182 4.02 2.60 8.08
CA LEU A 182 2.62 3.01 8.18
C LEU A 182 2.56 4.42 8.78
N TYR A 183 1.94 5.35 8.06
CA TYR A 183 1.79 6.73 8.51
C TYR A 183 0.41 6.99 9.11
N ARG A 184 -0.65 6.61 8.39
CA ARG A 184 -2.02 6.71 8.88
C ARG A 184 -2.88 5.58 8.31
N ALA A 185 -3.73 5.03 9.16
CA ALA A 185 -4.77 4.09 8.77
C ALA A 185 -6.15 4.74 8.97
N PHE A 186 -7.05 4.49 8.04
CA PHE A 186 -8.43 4.96 8.07
C PHE A 186 -9.33 3.83 7.62
N ASP A 187 -10.33 3.53 8.44
CA ASP A 187 -11.31 2.49 8.17
C ASP A 187 -12.69 3.13 8.03
N ASP A 188 -13.41 2.77 6.97
CA ASP A 188 -14.77 3.27 6.73
C ASP A 188 -15.83 2.46 7.50
N ASP A 189 -15.42 1.68 8.52
CA ASP A 189 -16.31 0.89 9.36
C ASP A 189 -17.35 1.80 10.05
N ARG A 190 -18.49 1.97 9.38
CA ARG A 190 -19.74 2.32 10.02
C ARG A 190 -20.17 1.10 10.82
N ARG A 191 -20.33 1.31 12.13
CA ARG A 191 -21.15 0.50 13.04
C ARG A 191 -22.35 -0.15 12.35
#